data_AF-A0A4V1FFR6-F1
#
_entry.id   AF-A0A4V1FFR6-F1
#
_cell.length_a   1.000
_cell.length_b   1.000
_cell.length_c   1.000
_cell.angle_alpha   90.00
_cell.angle_beta   90.00
_cell.angle_gamma   90.00
#
_symmetry.space_group_name_H-M   'P 1'
#
loop_
_entity.id
_entity.type
_entity.pdbx_description
1 polymer ?
#
loop_
_entity_poly.entity_id
_entity_poly.type
_entity_poly.pdbx_seq_one_letter_code
_entity_poly.pdbx_strand_id
1 'polypeptide(L)'
;MRKLFLGFLLMGGSFLFYDEVDAAELSNSTEEQQVAQTEAEVETIYFTEDQDILITDDVIIRRLSDSPSVEMANLSLKRNYINTGISLLGAGEWDLIGDEFVGSKSSIYPSHGGDYRVSLVQSKYGPYLYSLREHDTLIDTTVKNFNFSGAGVFEMIFPNISGYCDGDDGLAEFFIYKSTMQSTADYISFWD
;
A
#
# COMPACT_ATOMS: atom_id res chain seq x y z
N MET A 1 5.38 31.20 -52.81
CA MET A 1 6.82 31.44 -53.04
C MET A 1 7.30 32.59 -52.17
N ARG A 2 8.33 32.39 -51.34
CA ARG A 2 9.36 33.39 -51.02
C ARG A 2 10.52 32.68 -50.31
N LYS A 3 11.75 32.91 -50.79
CA LYS A 3 13.01 32.42 -50.19
C LYS A 3 13.74 33.62 -49.56
N LEU A 4 14.42 33.39 -48.43
CA LEU A 4 15.52 34.14 -47.82
C LEU A 4 15.95 33.24 -46.62
N PHE A 5 17.17 32.68 -46.44
CA PHE A 5 18.55 33.19 -46.58
C PHE A 5 18.73 34.55 -45.87
N LEU A 6 19.76 34.89 -45.08
CA LEU A 6 21.00 34.26 -44.57
C LEU A 6 21.47 35.16 -43.36
N GLY A 7 22.17 34.74 -42.30
CA GLY A 7 22.66 33.42 -41.85
C GLY A 7 24.07 33.51 -41.21
N PHE A 8 24.40 32.65 -40.23
CA PHE A 8 25.76 32.34 -39.71
C PHE A 8 26.61 33.46 -39.06
N LEU A 9 26.96 33.30 -37.76
CA LEU A 9 28.33 33.37 -37.17
C LEU A 9 28.22 33.15 -35.64
N LEU A 10 29.25 32.83 -34.84
CA LEU A 10 30.31 31.82 -34.78
C LEU A 10 31.22 32.22 -33.57
N MET A 11 31.75 31.25 -32.82
CA MET A 11 32.99 31.30 -32.01
C MET A 11 33.10 32.09 -30.68
N GLY A 12 33.90 31.50 -29.78
CA GLY A 12 34.54 32.13 -28.60
C GLY A 12 33.75 31.97 -27.28
N GLY A 13 34.17 31.22 -26.26
CA GLY A 13 35.40 30.43 -26.09
C GLY A 13 36.44 31.12 -25.21
N SER A 14 36.34 30.96 -23.88
CA SER A 14 37.39 31.24 -22.90
C SER A 14 37.19 30.37 -21.65
N PHE A 15 38.16 29.48 -21.37
CA PHE A 15 38.34 28.91 -20.04
C PHE A 15 39.19 29.87 -19.20
N LEU A 16 38.84 30.05 -17.92
CA LEU A 16 39.78 30.53 -16.91
C LEU A 16 39.62 29.64 -15.67
N PHE A 17 40.73 29.01 -15.29
CA PHE A 17 40.89 28.33 -13.99
C PHE A 17 41.36 29.36 -12.95
N TYR A 18 40.92 29.22 -11.71
CA TYR A 18 41.56 29.80 -10.53
C TYR A 18 41.25 28.93 -9.30
N ASP A 19 42.28 28.23 -8.81
CA ASP A 19 42.44 27.82 -7.40
C ASP A 19 43.06 29.02 -6.64
N GLU A 20 43.05 29.18 -5.31
CA GLU A 20 42.69 28.32 -4.16
C GLU A 20 42.35 29.23 -2.93
N VAL A 21 42.00 28.63 -1.77
CA VAL A 21 41.88 29.14 -0.36
C VAL A 21 42.36 30.58 0.01
N ASP A 22 41.85 31.28 1.03
CA ASP A 22 41.35 30.85 2.36
C ASP A 22 40.57 31.99 3.08
N ALA A 23 39.62 31.65 3.96
CA ALA A 23 39.13 32.51 5.06
C ALA A 23 38.06 31.78 5.91
N ALA A 24 38.41 31.38 7.13
CA ALA A 24 37.44 30.87 8.10
C ALA A 24 36.68 32.01 8.81
N GLU A 25 35.35 31.97 8.80
CA GLU A 25 34.49 32.73 9.72
C GLU A 25 33.50 31.74 10.36
N LEU A 26 33.66 31.53 11.67
CA LEU A 26 32.82 30.65 12.49
C LEU A 26 31.58 31.43 12.96
N SER A 27 30.50 31.41 12.19
CA SER A 27 29.19 31.93 12.65
C SER A 27 28.30 30.79 13.15
N ASN A 28 28.13 30.74 14.48
CA ASN A 28 27.23 29.84 15.16
C ASN A 28 25.76 30.16 14.82
N SER A 29 25.17 29.46 13.86
CA SER A 29 23.73 29.34 13.69
C SER A 29 23.29 27.93 14.08
N THR A 30 22.43 27.84 15.08
CA THR A 30 21.70 26.61 15.41
C THR A 30 20.76 26.28 14.27
N GLU A 31 21.26 25.59 13.25
CA GLU A 31 20.43 24.90 12.29
C GLU A 31 19.77 23.74 13.02
N GLU A 32 18.47 23.88 13.28
CA GLU A 32 17.61 22.73 13.54
C GLU A 32 17.79 21.77 12.36
N GLN A 33 18.50 20.65 12.58
CA GLN A 33 18.54 19.58 11.61
C GLN A 33 17.09 19.15 11.37
N GLN A 34 16.52 19.60 10.25
CA GLN A 34 15.41 18.92 9.64
C GLN A 34 15.91 17.54 9.28
N VAL A 35 15.68 16.60 10.20
CA VAL A 35 15.74 15.17 9.91
C VAL A 35 14.69 14.97 8.83
N ALA A 36 15.14 14.98 7.58
CA ALA A 36 14.38 14.44 6.49
C ALA A 36 14.15 12.99 6.86
N GLN A 37 12.96 12.70 7.40
CA GLN A 37 12.44 11.35 7.45
C GLN A 37 12.48 10.87 6.00
N THR A 38 13.41 9.98 5.72
CA THR A 38 13.40 9.23 4.48
C THR A 38 12.10 8.44 4.50
N GLU A 39 11.07 8.94 3.81
CA GLU A 39 9.86 8.17 3.55
C GLU A 39 10.33 6.81 3.05
N ALA A 40 10.06 5.75 3.82
CA ALA A 40 10.39 4.40 3.40
C ALA A 40 9.66 4.17 2.07
N GLU A 41 10.40 3.83 1.02
CA GLU A 41 9.86 3.73 -0.33
C GLU A 41 8.76 2.65 -0.32
N VAL A 42 7.49 3.06 -0.34
CA VAL A 42 6.37 2.16 -0.04
C VAL A 42 6.17 1.18 -1.18
N GLU A 43 6.74 -0.01 -1.02
CA GLU A 43 6.66 -1.07 -2.01
C GLU A 43 5.21 -1.39 -2.36
N THR A 44 4.90 -1.36 -3.66
CA THR A 44 3.61 -1.73 -4.21
C THR A 44 3.67 -3.13 -4.76
N ILE A 45 2.88 -4.03 -4.19
CA ILE A 45 2.86 -5.45 -4.56
C ILE A 45 1.92 -5.65 -5.75
N TYR A 46 2.36 -6.42 -6.74
CA TYR A 46 1.59 -6.74 -7.95
C TYR A 46 1.19 -8.22 -7.96
N PHE A 47 -0.10 -8.49 -7.86
CA PHE A 47 -0.66 -9.84 -7.96
C PHE A 47 -1.27 -10.02 -9.36
N THR A 48 -0.77 -11.00 -10.12
CA THR A 48 -1.08 -11.14 -11.56
C THR A 48 -2.26 -12.08 -11.82
N GLU A 49 -2.86 -11.97 -13.01
CA GLU A 49 -4.09 -12.73 -13.36
C GLU A 49 -3.87 -14.25 -13.42
N ASP A 50 -2.63 -14.71 -13.63
CA ASP A 50 -2.25 -16.13 -13.68
C ASP A 50 -1.84 -16.71 -12.30
N GLN A 51 -1.90 -15.91 -11.23
CA GLN A 51 -1.54 -16.33 -9.87
C GLN A 51 -2.78 -16.48 -8.98
N ASP A 52 -2.87 -17.61 -8.26
CA ASP A 52 -3.88 -17.85 -7.23
C ASP A 52 -3.41 -17.42 -5.83
N ILE A 53 -2.09 -17.43 -5.60
CA ILE A 53 -1.47 -17.03 -4.33
C ILE A 53 -0.16 -16.28 -4.60
N LEU A 54 0.07 -15.21 -3.84
CA LEU A 54 1.32 -14.49 -3.75
C LEU A 54 1.69 -14.37 -2.28
N ILE A 55 2.95 -14.64 -1.97
CA ILE A 55 3.49 -14.56 -0.62
C ILE A 55 4.70 -13.64 -0.70
N THR A 56 4.64 -12.55 0.06
CA THR A 56 5.79 -11.70 0.37
C THR A 56 6.06 -11.77 1.87
N ASP A 57 7.13 -11.14 2.33
CA ASP A 57 7.46 -11.11 3.76
C ASP A 57 6.39 -10.36 4.59
N ASP A 58 5.66 -9.42 3.96
CA ASP A 58 4.73 -8.49 4.62
C ASP A 58 3.23 -8.74 4.32
N VAL A 59 2.89 -9.57 3.32
CA VAL A 59 1.49 -9.90 3.01
C VAL A 59 1.37 -11.21 2.22
N ILE A 60 0.34 -12.00 2.56
CA ILE A 60 -0.13 -13.14 1.77
C ILE A 60 -1.41 -12.72 1.05
N ILE A 61 -1.40 -12.73 -0.28
CA ILE A 61 -2.58 -12.42 -1.11
C ILE A 61 -3.09 -13.72 -1.75
N ARG A 62 -4.38 -14.00 -1.64
CA ARG A 62 -5.04 -15.21 -2.17
C ARG A 62 -6.25 -14.84 -3.02
N ARG A 63 -6.38 -15.41 -4.22
CA ARG A 63 -7.64 -15.39 -4.98
C ARG A 63 -8.52 -16.55 -4.53
N LEU A 64 -9.69 -16.25 -3.98
CA LEU A 64 -10.64 -17.25 -3.52
C LEU A 64 -11.65 -17.64 -4.61
N SER A 65 -11.93 -16.75 -5.56
CA SER A 65 -12.90 -16.96 -6.65
C SER A 65 -12.70 -15.93 -7.76
N ASP A 66 -12.82 -16.31 -9.03
CA ASP A 66 -12.91 -15.37 -10.17
C ASP A 66 -14.33 -14.79 -10.36
N SER A 67 -15.31 -15.28 -9.60
CA SER A 67 -16.68 -14.77 -9.59
C SER A 67 -16.94 -13.92 -8.34
N PRO A 68 -17.39 -12.66 -8.46
CA PRO A 68 -17.75 -11.82 -7.32
C PRO A 68 -19.15 -12.11 -6.77
N SER A 69 -19.95 -12.95 -7.44
CA SER A 69 -21.31 -13.31 -6.99
C SER A 69 -21.34 -14.52 -6.05
N VAL A 70 -20.23 -14.85 -5.39
CA VAL A 70 -20.18 -15.93 -4.40
C VAL A 70 -20.72 -15.40 -3.08
N GLU A 71 -21.77 -16.03 -2.54
CA GLU A 71 -22.21 -15.76 -1.17
C GLU A 71 -21.05 -16.00 -0.20
N MET A 72 -20.67 -14.96 0.56
CA MET A 72 -19.47 -15.00 1.40
C MET A 72 -19.53 -16.11 2.47
N ALA A 73 -20.74 -16.48 2.91
CA ALA A 73 -21.00 -17.62 3.79
C ALA A 73 -20.43 -18.95 3.27
N ASN A 74 -20.43 -19.17 1.94
CA ASN A 74 -19.93 -20.39 1.30
C ASN A 74 -18.40 -20.41 1.16
N LEU A 75 -17.70 -19.27 1.31
CA LEU A 75 -16.23 -19.22 1.31
C LEU A 75 -15.62 -19.86 2.55
N SER A 76 -16.40 -20.02 3.63
CA SER A 76 -16.02 -20.76 4.84
C SER A 76 -15.44 -22.14 4.53
N LEU A 77 -15.98 -22.83 3.53
CA LEU A 77 -15.53 -24.15 3.10
C LEU A 77 -14.26 -24.11 2.23
N LYS A 78 -13.95 -22.96 1.61
CA LYS A 78 -12.78 -22.77 0.74
C LYS A 78 -11.56 -22.21 1.49
N ARG A 79 -11.73 -21.69 2.72
CA ARG A 79 -10.63 -21.25 3.61
C ARG A 79 -9.66 -22.38 4.02
N ASN A 80 -10.09 -23.65 3.93
CA ASN A 80 -9.25 -24.83 4.14
C ASN A 80 -8.34 -25.15 2.94
N TYR A 81 -7.51 -24.20 2.50
CA TYR A 81 -6.48 -24.46 1.50
C TYR A 81 -5.27 -25.18 2.13
N ILE A 82 -5.36 -26.51 2.22
CA ILE A 82 -4.32 -27.38 2.77
C ILE A 82 -3.39 -27.85 1.62
N ASN A 83 -2.65 -26.94 0.96
CA ASN A 83 -1.79 -27.35 -0.18
C ASN A 83 -0.51 -26.52 -0.43
N THR A 84 0.19 -26.06 0.60
CA THR A 84 1.60 -25.60 0.47
C THR A 84 2.50 -25.95 1.66
N GLY A 85 2.03 -26.73 2.65
CA GLY A 85 2.78 -26.97 3.89
C GLY A 85 2.89 -25.75 4.82
N ILE A 86 2.41 -24.58 4.37
CA ILE A 86 2.14 -23.42 5.22
C ILE A 86 0.88 -23.74 6.01
N SER A 87 1.09 -24.27 7.20
CA SER A 87 0.05 -24.35 8.22
C SER A 87 0.16 -23.08 9.06
N LEU A 88 -0.93 -22.34 9.20
CA LEU A 88 -1.05 -21.15 10.07
C LEU A 88 -1.07 -21.59 11.56
N LEU A 89 -0.06 -22.36 11.98
CA LEU A 89 0.08 -22.93 13.32
C LEU A 89 0.54 -21.84 14.29
N GLY A 90 -0.39 -20.97 14.66
CA GLY A 90 -0.18 -19.90 15.65
C GLY A 90 -1.43 -19.07 15.92
N ALA A 91 -2.21 -18.74 14.87
CA ALA A 91 -3.37 -17.85 14.99
C ALA A 91 -4.58 -18.52 15.65
N GLY A 92 -5.38 -17.72 16.36
CA GLY A 92 -6.64 -18.12 16.97
C GLY A 92 -7.78 -18.29 15.97
N GLU A 93 -9.02 -18.26 16.46
CA GLU A 93 -10.17 -18.05 15.59
C GLU A 93 -10.16 -16.58 15.12
N TRP A 94 -10.37 -16.35 13.82
CA TRP A 94 -10.43 -15.00 13.27
C TRP A 94 -11.73 -14.30 13.66
N ASP A 95 -11.64 -13.15 14.32
CA ASP A 95 -12.80 -12.37 14.75
C ASP A 95 -13.21 -11.34 13.68
N LEU A 96 -14.50 -11.28 13.34
CA LEU A 96 -15.02 -10.27 12.40
C LEU A 96 -15.17 -8.94 13.15
N ILE A 97 -14.27 -7.99 12.88
CA ILE A 97 -14.32 -6.66 13.49
C ILE A 97 -15.17 -5.67 12.67
N GLY A 98 -15.43 -5.96 11.39
CA GLY A 98 -16.49 -5.28 10.63
C GLY A 98 -16.45 -5.51 9.12
N ASP A 99 -17.46 -4.95 8.44
CA ASP A 99 -17.62 -5.04 6.99
C ASP A 99 -18.45 -3.87 6.42
N GLU A 100 -18.20 -3.51 5.16
CA GLU A 100 -18.92 -2.46 4.45
C GLU A 100 -18.74 -2.50 2.91
N PHE A 101 -19.43 -1.60 2.20
CA PHE A 101 -19.22 -1.36 0.77
C PHE A 101 -18.33 -0.12 0.53
N VAL A 102 -17.06 -0.35 0.19
CA VAL A 102 -16.03 0.70 0.08
C VAL A 102 -15.97 1.27 -1.34
N GLY A 103 -16.33 2.55 -1.47
CA GLY A 103 -16.10 3.36 -2.67
C GLY A 103 -14.68 3.93 -2.74
N SER A 104 -14.16 4.50 -1.65
CA SER A 104 -12.86 5.20 -1.62
C SER A 104 -12.08 4.89 -0.33
N LYS A 105 -12.42 5.52 0.80
CA LYS A 105 -11.92 5.17 2.15
C LYS A 105 -12.98 4.33 2.86
N SER A 106 -12.57 3.27 3.56
CA SER A 106 -13.43 2.55 4.51
C SER A 106 -13.55 3.30 5.84
N SER A 107 -14.41 2.80 6.71
CA SER A 107 -14.35 3.03 8.15
C SER A 107 -13.01 2.54 8.71
N ILE A 108 -12.69 3.02 9.91
CA ILE A 108 -11.51 2.66 10.69
C ILE A 108 -11.91 1.54 11.66
N TYR A 109 -11.06 0.51 11.76
CA TYR A 109 -11.29 -0.67 12.57
C TYR A 109 -10.07 -0.96 13.47
N PRO A 110 -10.26 -1.10 14.80
CA PRO A 110 -9.16 -1.34 15.72
C PRO A 110 -8.62 -2.77 15.62
N SER A 111 -7.31 -2.93 15.84
CA SER A 111 -6.61 -4.23 15.88
C SER A 111 -5.61 -4.27 17.04
N HIS A 112 -5.39 -5.46 17.59
CA HIS A 112 -4.39 -5.71 18.63
C HIS A 112 -2.98 -5.96 18.08
N GLY A 113 -2.76 -5.75 16.77
CA GLY A 113 -1.44 -5.89 16.14
C GLY A 113 -1.01 -7.34 15.88
N GLY A 114 -1.97 -8.27 15.83
CA GLY A 114 -1.73 -9.66 15.47
C GLY A 114 -1.47 -9.86 13.98
N ASP A 115 -2.00 -10.95 13.44
CA ASP A 115 -2.19 -11.08 11.99
C ASP A 115 -3.52 -10.43 11.64
N TYR A 116 -3.56 -9.59 10.61
CA TYR A 116 -4.79 -8.91 10.19
C TYR A 116 -5.24 -9.39 8.82
N ARG A 117 -6.54 -9.66 8.65
CA ARG A 117 -7.09 -10.10 7.37
C ARG A 117 -8.11 -9.13 6.82
N VAL A 118 -7.91 -8.77 5.56
CA VAL A 118 -8.92 -8.12 4.73
C VAL A 118 -9.44 -9.13 3.70
N SER A 119 -10.76 -9.25 3.55
CA SER A 119 -11.38 -9.99 2.44
C SER A 119 -12.20 -9.03 1.60
N LEU A 120 -12.05 -9.05 0.27
CA LEU A 120 -12.71 -8.11 -0.63
C LEU A 120 -13.35 -8.78 -1.84
N VAL A 121 -14.42 -8.17 -2.34
CA VAL A 121 -15.23 -8.65 -3.47
C VAL A 121 -15.22 -7.61 -4.59
N GLN A 122 -14.41 -7.83 -5.63
CA GLN A 122 -14.30 -6.96 -6.79
C GLN A 122 -15.43 -7.20 -7.78
N SER A 123 -16.42 -6.31 -7.77
CA SER A 123 -17.63 -6.43 -8.58
C SER A 123 -17.42 -6.28 -10.10
N LYS A 124 -16.29 -5.70 -10.52
CA LYS A 124 -15.95 -5.43 -11.93
C LYS A 124 -14.52 -5.85 -12.23
N TYR A 125 -14.27 -6.24 -13.48
CA TYR A 125 -12.93 -6.52 -13.96
C TYR A 125 -12.17 -5.22 -14.26
N GLY A 126 -10.97 -5.08 -13.71
CA GLY A 126 -10.06 -3.98 -13.99
C GLY A 126 -8.96 -3.84 -12.94
N PRO A 127 -8.02 -2.89 -13.10
CA PRO A 127 -6.93 -2.66 -12.17
C PRO A 127 -7.40 -1.94 -10.90
N TYR A 128 -7.27 -2.62 -9.77
CA TYR A 128 -7.55 -2.10 -8.44
C TYR A 128 -6.24 -1.82 -7.70
N LEU A 129 -6.04 -0.56 -7.32
CA LEU A 129 -4.98 -0.15 -6.41
C LEU A 129 -5.60 0.14 -5.04
N TYR A 130 -5.15 -0.59 -4.03
CA TYR A 130 -5.51 -0.41 -2.63
C TYR A 130 -4.28 -0.11 -1.78
N SER A 131 -4.53 0.51 -0.62
CA SER A 131 -3.59 0.63 0.48
C SER A 131 -4.28 0.15 1.76
N LEU A 132 -3.62 -0.70 2.54
CA LEU A 132 -3.89 -0.79 3.98
C LEU A 132 -3.18 0.38 4.64
N ARG A 133 -3.89 1.10 5.51
CA ARG A 133 -3.39 2.27 6.21
C ARG A 133 -3.76 2.22 7.68
N GLU A 134 -2.85 2.73 8.49
CA GLU A 134 -2.99 3.09 9.90
C GLU A 134 -3.53 4.54 9.95
N HIS A 135 -4.27 4.91 10.99
CA HIS A 135 -4.86 6.24 11.21
C HIS A 135 -4.31 6.96 12.46
N ASP A 136 -3.22 7.72 12.29
CA ASP A 136 -2.86 8.79 13.22
C ASP A 136 -3.79 10.02 13.04
N THR A 137 -4.11 10.65 14.17
CA THR A 137 -4.66 12.01 14.30
C THR A 137 -4.02 13.08 13.41
N LEU A 138 -2.74 12.95 13.08
CA LEU A 138 -1.97 13.89 12.26
C LEU A 138 -1.85 13.44 10.80
N ILE A 139 -1.36 12.21 10.55
CA ILE A 139 -1.04 11.70 9.20
C ILE A 139 -1.29 10.18 9.13
N ASP A 140 -2.30 9.75 8.37
CA ASP A 140 -2.56 8.33 8.05
C ASP A 140 -1.30 7.64 7.47
N THR A 141 -0.69 6.70 8.19
CA THR A 141 0.50 5.95 7.75
C THR A 141 0.12 4.82 6.78
N THR A 142 0.91 4.60 5.72
CA THR A 142 0.66 3.48 4.78
C THR A 142 1.38 2.22 5.22
N VAL A 143 0.62 1.20 5.63
CA VAL A 143 1.12 -0.12 6.02
C VAL A 143 1.60 -0.90 4.80
N LYS A 144 0.77 -0.98 3.75
CA LYS A 144 1.14 -1.65 2.49
C LYS A 144 0.28 -1.20 1.32
N ASN A 145 0.91 -1.00 0.16
CA ASN A 145 0.24 -0.83 -1.13
C ASN A 145 0.16 -2.16 -1.88
N PHE A 146 -0.99 -2.47 -2.48
CA PHE A 146 -1.18 -3.67 -3.28
C PHE A 146 -2.12 -3.43 -4.46
N ASN A 147 -1.80 -4.09 -5.57
CA ASN A 147 -2.42 -3.90 -6.87
C ASN A 147 -2.69 -5.25 -7.53
N PHE A 148 -3.91 -5.43 -8.03
CA PHE A 148 -4.24 -6.52 -8.93
C PHE A 148 -5.33 -6.12 -9.92
N SER A 149 -5.28 -6.75 -11.09
CA SER A 149 -6.35 -6.72 -12.07
C SER A 149 -7.22 -7.96 -11.92
N GLY A 150 -8.53 -7.78 -11.91
CA GLY A 150 -9.47 -8.89 -11.82
C GLY A 150 -10.88 -8.48 -11.46
N ALA A 151 -11.77 -9.47 -11.48
CA ALA A 151 -13.04 -9.48 -10.76
C ALA A 151 -13.05 -10.76 -9.92
N GLY A 152 -13.76 -10.78 -8.80
CA GLY A 152 -13.78 -11.97 -7.96
C GLY A 152 -13.78 -11.70 -6.46
N VAL A 153 -13.31 -12.68 -5.70
CA VAL A 153 -13.10 -12.56 -4.25
C VAL A 153 -11.64 -12.83 -3.92
N PHE A 154 -11.05 -11.94 -3.15
CA PHE A 154 -9.65 -11.95 -2.77
C PHE A 154 -9.53 -11.80 -1.26
N GLU A 155 -8.44 -12.32 -0.71
CA GLU A 155 -8.11 -12.24 0.71
C GLU A 155 -6.65 -11.81 0.83
N MET A 156 -6.36 -10.89 1.75
CA MET A 156 -5.02 -10.46 2.10
C MET A 156 -4.82 -10.64 3.59
N ILE A 157 -3.72 -11.28 3.98
CA ILE A 157 -3.31 -11.47 5.38
C ILE A 157 -2.00 -10.72 5.58
N PHE A 158 -1.99 -9.77 6.51
CA PHE A 158 -0.84 -8.97 6.90
C PHE A 158 -0.32 -9.53 8.24
N PRO A 159 0.78 -10.29 8.25
CA PRO A 159 1.26 -10.95 9.47
C PRO A 159 1.93 -9.95 10.42
N ASN A 160 1.74 -10.15 11.73
CA ASN A 160 2.42 -9.43 12.80
C ASN A 160 2.52 -7.89 12.60
N ILE A 161 1.38 -7.20 12.56
CA ILE A 161 1.34 -5.73 12.36
C ILE A 161 1.39 -4.91 13.66
N SER A 162 1.88 -5.51 14.75
CA SER A 162 2.09 -4.89 16.07
C SER A 162 2.98 -3.65 16.08
N GLY A 163 3.77 -3.42 15.03
CA GLY A 163 4.56 -2.20 14.86
C GLY A 163 3.73 -0.92 14.63
N TYR A 164 2.43 -1.06 14.37
CA TYR A 164 1.48 0.04 14.13
C TYR A 164 0.51 0.28 15.31
N CYS A 165 0.74 -0.37 16.46
CA CYS A 165 -0.03 -0.12 17.68
C CYS A 165 0.64 1.00 18.49
N ASP A 166 0.36 2.26 18.14
CA ASP A 166 1.04 3.45 18.67
C ASP A 166 0.14 4.46 19.42
N GLY A 167 -1.15 4.16 19.59
CA GLY A 167 -2.11 4.97 20.35
C GLY A 167 -2.05 4.83 21.89
N ASP A 168 -2.76 5.73 22.59
CA ASP A 168 -2.89 5.75 24.06
C ASP A 168 -3.57 4.50 24.66
N ASP A 169 -4.33 3.75 23.86
CA ASP A 169 -4.98 2.50 24.24
C ASP A 169 -4.20 1.23 23.81
N GLY A 170 -3.10 1.41 23.07
CA GLY A 170 -2.25 0.32 22.57
C GLY A 170 -2.85 -0.48 21.41
N LEU A 171 -3.84 0.06 20.70
CA LEU A 171 -4.41 -0.53 19.48
C LEU A 171 -3.85 0.15 18.23
N ALA A 172 -4.04 -0.50 17.08
CA ALA A 172 -3.78 0.07 15.76
C ALA A 172 -5.10 0.37 15.03
N GLU A 173 -5.20 1.48 14.32
CA GLU A 173 -6.46 1.99 13.76
C GLU A 173 -6.51 1.83 12.22
N PHE A 174 -6.86 0.64 11.73
CA PHE A 174 -6.70 0.31 10.31
C PHE A 174 -7.90 0.64 9.43
N PHE A 175 -7.62 1.07 8.19
CA PHE A 175 -8.61 1.25 7.13
C PHE A 175 -8.04 0.90 5.75
N ILE A 176 -8.93 0.63 4.79
CA ILE A 176 -8.58 0.45 3.38
C ILE A 176 -8.84 1.74 2.60
N TYR A 177 -7.83 2.17 1.85
CA TYR A 177 -7.95 3.23 0.84
C TYR A 177 -7.92 2.61 -0.56
N LYS A 178 -8.90 2.92 -1.40
CA LYS A 178 -9.03 2.46 -2.78
C LYS A 178 -8.77 3.62 -3.74
N SER A 179 -7.63 3.58 -4.43
CA SER A 179 -7.15 4.67 -5.29
C SER A 179 -7.73 4.65 -6.70
N THR A 180 -8.18 3.49 -7.19
CA THR A 180 -8.83 3.34 -8.50
C THR A 180 -10.28 2.86 -8.35
N MET A 181 -11.05 2.81 -9.45
CA MET A 181 -12.41 2.25 -9.47
C MET A 181 -13.40 2.90 -8.47
N GLN A 182 -13.12 4.13 -8.00
CA GLN A 182 -13.83 4.78 -6.88
C GLN A 182 -15.33 5.03 -7.11
N SER A 183 -15.78 5.03 -8.37
CA SER A 183 -17.21 5.12 -8.75
C SER A 183 -17.98 3.82 -8.55
N THR A 184 -17.31 2.75 -8.10
CA THR A 184 -17.90 1.45 -7.78
C THR A 184 -17.66 1.16 -6.31
N ALA A 185 -18.69 0.81 -5.55
CA ALA A 185 -18.53 0.36 -4.18
C ALA A 185 -18.38 -1.16 -4.17
N ASP A 186 -17.30 -1.65 -3.57
CA ASP A 186 -16.96 -3.08 -3.52
C ASP A 186 -17.02 -3.53 -2.06
N TYR A 187 -17.51 -4.75 -1.80
CA TYR A 187 -17.68 -5.23 -0.44
C TYR A 187 -16.33 -5.63 0.16
N ILE A 188 -16.04 -5.16 1.38
CA ILE A 188 -14.81 -5.44 2.12
C ILE A 188 -15.16 -5.84 3.56
N SER A 189 -14.48 -6.83 4.11
CA SER A 189 -14.57 -7.25 5.51
C SER A 189 -13.18 -7.35 6.16
N PHE A 190 -13.14 -7.05 7.45
CA PHE A 190 -11.94 -6.86 8.26
C PHE A 190 -11.95 -7.84 9.44
N TRP A 191 -10.79 -8.41 9.74
CA TRP A 191 -10.65 -9.44 10.77
C TRP A 191 -9.30 -9.32 11.48
N ASP A 192 -9.31 -9.56 12.79
CA ASP A 192 -8.17 -9.62 13.73
C ASP A 192 -8.13 -11.01 14.41
#